data_AF-A0A8I3PZ45-F1
#
_entry.id   AF-A0A8I3PZ45-F1
#
_cell.length_a   1.000
_cell.length_b   1.000
_cell.length_c   1.000
_cell.angle_alpha   90.00
_cell.angle_beta   90.00
_cell.angle_gamma   90.00
#
_symmetry.space_group_name_H-M   'P 1'
#
loop_
_entity.id
_entity.type
_entity.pdbx_description
1 polymer ?
#
loop_
_entity_poly.entity_id
_entity_poly.type
_entity_poly.pdbx_seq_one_letter_code
_entity_poly.pdbx_strand_id
1 'polypeptide(L)'
;MDFRTACEETKTGICLLQDGNQEPFKVRLHLAKDILMIQEQDVICVSGEPFYSGERTVTIRRQTVGGFGLSIKGGAEHNIPVVISKISKEQRAELSGLLFIGDAILQINGINVRKCRHEEVIKKINRNFPVNQQIVYMGWCEAREQDPLQDRAYSPTFLALRGSCLYKFLAPPVTTWDWTRAEKTFSVYEIMCKILKDSDLLDRRKHCFTVQSESGEDLYFSVELDSDLAQWERAFQTATFLEVERIQCKTYACVLESHLMGLTIDFSTGFICFDAATKAILWRYKFSQLKGSSDDGKSKIKFLFQNPDTKQIEAKELEFSNLFAVLHCIHSFFAAKVACLDPLYLGNQTAASTAASSSTTSRAKYTT
;
A
#
# COMPACT_ATOMS: atom_id res chain seq x y z
N MET A 1 40.96 42.87 12.55
CA MET A 1 41.49 41.82 13.45
C MET A 1 40.45 40.72 13.49
N ASP A 2 40.76 39.61 12.85
CA ASP A 2 39.89 38.45 12.69
C ASP A 2 39.69 37.72 14.01
N PHE A 3 38.45 37.58 14.47
CA PHE A 3 38.10 36.57 15.45
C PHE A 3 37.70 35.31 14.69
N ARG A 4 38.66 34.39 14.52
CA ARG A 4 38.39 33.01 14.10
C ARG A 4 37.51 32.36 15.16
N THR A 5 36.25 32.11 14.85
CA THR A 5 35.42 31.16 15.60
C THR A 5 36.03 29.78 15.42
N ALA A 6 36.71 29.27 16.44
CA ALA A 6 37.21 27.90 16.44
C ALA A 6 35.99 26.96 16.34
N CYS A 7 35.91 26.20 15.25
CA CYS A 7 34.96 25.11 15.13
C CYS A 7 35.36 24.07 16.18
N GLU A 8 34.49 23.78 17.15
CA GLU A 8 34.68 22.66 18.07
C GLU A 8 34.62 21.36 17.28
N GLU A 9 35.78 20.86 16.86
CA GLU A 9 35.92 19.59 16.16
C GLU A 9 35.55 18.46 17.12
N THR A 10 34.30 17.99 17.03
CA THR A 10 33.92 16.69 17.58
C THR A 10 34.47 15.60 16.67
N LYS A 11 35.08 14.57 17.27
CA LYS A 11 35.62 13.42 16.53
C LYS A 11 34.85 12.17 16.93
N THR A 12 34.27 11.52 15.93
CA THR A 12 33.55 10.26 16.11
C THR A 12 34.26 9.17 15.34
N GLY A 13 34.47 8.02 15.97
CA GLY A 13 35.14 6.88 15.37
C GLY A 13 34.66 5.57 15.96
N ILE A 14 34.86 4.48 15.23
CA ILE A 14 34.65 3.12 15.73
C ILE A 14 36.01 2.59 16.15
N CYS A 15 36.11 2.06 17.36
CA CYS A 15 37.29 1.37 17.84
C CYS A 15 36.92 0.00 18.40
N LEU A 16 37.94 -0.83 18.59
CA LEU A 16 37.82 -2.07 19.36
C LEU A 16 38.23 -1.76 20.79
N LEU A 17 37.33 -1.96 21.74
CA LEU A 17 37.59 -1.83 23.17
C LEU A 17 37.78 -3.23 23.75
N GLN A 18 38.79 -3.38 24.60
CA GLN A 18 39.10 -4.63 25.28
C GLN A 18 39.29 -4.31 26.77
N ASP A 19 38.44 -4.90 27.62
CA ASP A 19 38.59 -4.79 29.07
C ASP A 19 39.26 -6.06 29.63
N GLY A 20 40.49 -5.90 30.12
CA GLY A 20 41.30 -7.00 30.64
C GLY A 20 41.54 -8.13 29.63
N ASN A 21 41.23 -9.37 30.04
CA ASN A 21 41.42 -10.58 29.22
C ASN A 21 40.18 -10.96 28.40
N GLN A 22 39.17 -10.09 28.28
CA GLN A 22 37.98 -10.38 27.45
C GLN A 22 38.28 -10.23 25.96
N GLU A 23 37.45 -10.80 25.09
CA GLU A 23 37.55 -10.59 23.65
C GLU A 23 37.22 -9.12 23.29
N PRO A 24 37.99 -8.50 22.38
CA PRO A 24 37.75 -7.11 21.98
C PRO A 24 36.41 -6.97 21.25
N PHE A 25 35.60 -6.02 21.70
CA PHE A 25 34.30 -5.71 21.10
C PHE A 25 34.28 -4.32 20.48
N LYS A 26 33.42 -4.11 19.48
CA LYS A 26 33.35 -2.84 18.77
C LYS A 26 32.57 -1.83 19.59
N VAL A 27 33.19 -0.69 19.85
CA VAL A 27 32.53 0.45 20.49
C VAL A 27 32.64 1.68 19.62
N ARG A 28 31.68 2.59 19.79
CA ARG A 28 31.77 3.92 19.20
C ARG A 28 32.30 4.90 20.23
N LEU A 29 33.34 5.62 19.84
CA LEU A 29 33.86 6.75 20.59
C LEU A 29 33.31 8.04 20.01
N HIS A 30 32.74 8.86 20.89
CA HIS A 30 32.47 10.26 20.58
C HIS A 30 33.29 11.12 21.54
N LEU A 31 34.22 11.88 20.96
CA LEU A 31 35.10 12.78 21.68
C LEU A 31 34.69 14.22 21.39
N ALA A 32 34.23 14.90 22.44
CA ALA A 32 34.05 16.34 22.51
C ALA A 32 35.05 16.92 23.52
N LYS A 33 35.15 18.26 23.56
CA LYS A 33 36.14 18.99 24.37
C LYS A 33 36.22 18.53 25.84
N ASP A 34 35.06 18.21 26.42
CA ASP A 34 34.91 17.90 27.85
C ASP A 34 34.28 16.53 28.11
N ILE A 35 34.01 15.74 27.05
CA ILE A 35 33.22 14.50 27.14
C ILE A 35 33.82 13.42 26.24
N LEU A 36 34.12 12.26 26.83
CA LEU A 36 34.38 11.01 26.12
C LEU A 36 33.21 10.06 26.36
N MET A 37 32.48 9.73 25.29
CA MET A 37 31.40 8.76 25.34
C MET A 37 31.83 7.47 24.66
N ILE A 38 31.70 6.36 25.37
CA ILE A 38 31.97 5.01 24.88
C ILE A 38 30.63 4.28 24.83
N GLN A 39 30.20 3.91 23.64
CA GLN A 39 28.94 3.20 23.44
C GLN A 39 29.21 1.79 22.92
N GLU A 40 28.82 0.79 23.72
CA GLU A 40 28.83 -0.62 23.35
C GLU A 40 27.74 -0.88 22.29
N GLN A 41 28.08 -1.69 21.28
CA GLN A 41 27.18 -2.00 20.19
C GLN A 41 26.22 -3.15 20.54
N ASP A 42 25.53 -3.08 21.68
CA ASP A 42 24.58 -4.12 22.09
C ASP A 42 23.37 -3.50 22.78
N VAL A 43 22.20 -3.59 22.13
CA VAL A 43 20.95 -3.09 22.70
C VAL A 43 20.41 -4.11 23.70
N ILE A 44 20.29 -3.71 24.97
CA ILE A 44 19.33 -4.29 25.90
C ILE A 44 18.47 -3.15 26.46
N CYS A 45 17.18 -3.19 26.15
CA CYS A 45 16.19 -2.33 26.81
C CYS A 45 16.03 -2.81 28.26
N VAL A 46 16.44 -2.00 29.23
CA VAL A 46 16.09 -2.22 30.64
C VAL A 46 15.59 -0.90 31.24
N SER A 47 14.35 -0.94 31.71
CA SER A 47 13.72 -0.07 32.71
C SER A 47 13.90 1.46 32.63
N GLY A 48 12.78 2.15 32.38
CA GLY A 48 12.17 3.00 33.42
C GLY A 48 12.70 4.41 33.70
N GLU A 49 13.84 4.85 33.17
CA GLU A 49 14.31 6.24 33.33
C GLU A 49 14.91 6.77 31.99
N PRO A 50 14.63 8.03 31.59
CA PRO A 50 15.04 8.55 30.28
C PRO A 50 16.52 8.92 30.26
N PHE A 51 17.36 8.08 29.64
CA PHE A 51 18.73 8.44 29.29
C PHE A 51 18.72 9.46 28.13
N TYR A 52 19.04 10.71 28.49
CA TYR A 52 19.34 11.88 27.65
C TYR A 52 18.24 12.33 26.67
N SER A 53 17.52 13.34 27.15
CA SER A 53 16.60 14.27 26.48
C SER A 53 17.26 15.11 25.37
N GLY A 54 17.86 14.47 24.36
CA GLY A 54 18.33 15.13 23.16
C GLY A 54 17.35 14.94 22.01
N GLU A 55 16.22 15.67 22.00
CA GLU A 55 15.39 15.73 20.79
C GLU A 55 16.26 16.30 19.66
N ARG A 56 16.42 15.54 18.58
CA ARG A 56 17.23 15.96 17.43
C ARG A 56 16.43 15.87 16.15
N THR A 57 16.56 16.90 15.32
CA THR A 57 15.93 16.93 13.99
C THR A 57 16.92 16.41 12.96
N VAL A 58 16.59 15.28 12.32
CA VAL A 58 17.40 14.71 11.25
C VAL A 58 16.67 14.89 9.92
N THR A 59 17.35 15.48 8.94
CA THR A 59 16.82 15.62 7.58
C THR A 59 17.41 14.53 6.69
N ILE A 60 16.57 13.63 6.19
CA ILE A 60 16.97 12.63 5.20
C ILE A 60 16.32 12.96 3.86
N ARG A 61 17.15 13.13 2.83
CA ARG A 61 16.69 13.34 1.46
C ARG A 61 16.65 11.99 0.74
N ARG A 62 15.50 11.69 0.14
CA ARG A 62 15.29 10.46 -0.64
C ARG A 62 16.25 10.39 -1.83
N GLN A 63 16.73 9.19 -2.17
CA GLN A 63 17.46 8.94 -3.42
C GLN A 63 16.49 8.73 -4.59
N THR A 64 16.97 9.02 -5.80
CA THR A 64 16.27 8.68 -7.05
C THR A 64 16.10 7.16 -7.20
N VAL A 65 17.11 6.40 -6.78
CA VAL A 65 17.10 4.93 -6.64
C VAL A 65 17.43 4.63 -5.18
N GLY A 66 16.42 4.26 -4.38
CA GLY A 66 16.57 4.07 -2.93
C GLY A 66 15.43 4.70 -2.12
N GLY A 67 15.13 4.12 -0.96
CA GLY A 67 14.17 4.68 0.01
C GLY A 67 14.87 5.61 1.00
N PHE A 68 14.26 5.81 2.17
CA PHE A 68 14.98 6.37 3.31
C PHE A 68 15.89 5.33 3.98
N GLY A 69 15.59 4.03 3.84
CA GLY A 69 16.35 2.95 4.47
C GLY A 69 16.02 2.75 5.95
N LEU A 70 14.78 3.05 6.35
CA LEU A 70 14.28 2.92 7.71
C LEU A 70 13.12 1.93 7.75
N SER A 71 13.12 1.03 8.74
CA SER A 71 11.93 0.28 9.13
C SER A 71 11.45 0.80 10.48
N ILE A 72 10.15 1.05 10.61
CA ILE A 72 9.55 1.63 11.80
C ILE A 72 8.64 0.58 12.45
N LYS A 73 8.64 0.52 13.78
CA LYS A 73 7.72 -0.32 14.58
C LYS A 73 7.07 0.53 15.68
N GLY A 74 6.09 -0.03 16.37
CA GLY A 74 5.39 0.65 17.45
C GLY A 74 4.26 1.57 16.96
N GLY A 75 3.48 2.05 17.91
CA GLY A 75 2.20 2.72 17.70
C GLY A 75 1.42 2.78 19.00
N ALA A 76 0.55 3.78 19.13
CA ALA A 76 -0.24 4.01 20.34
C ALA A 76 -1.11 2.81 20.76
N GLU A 77 -1.52 1.97 19.80
CA GLU A 77 -2.32 0.75 20.03
C GLU A 77 -1.58 -0.32 20.85
N HIS A 78 -0.25 -0.33 20.81
CA HIS A 78 0.57 -1.25 21.59
C HIS A 78 1.17 -0.60 22.83
N ASN A 79 0.85 0.67 23.10
CA ASN A 79 1.53 1.50 24.10
C ASN A 79 3.06 1.56 23.93
N ILE A 80 3.54 1.40 22.68
CA ILE A 80 4.96 1.46 22.32
C ILE A 80 5.14 2.70 21.43
N PRO A 81 6.12 3.59 21.69
CA PRO A 81 6.39 4.71 20.80
C PRO A 81 6.80 4.20 19.40
N VAL A 82 6.57 5.03 18.40
CA VAL A 82 7.01 4.78 17.03
C VAL A 82 8.55 4.81 17.03
N VAL A 83 9.21 3.69 16.73
CA VAL A 83 10.68 3.55 16.83
C VAL A 83 11.30 3.03 15.55
N ILE A 84 12.55 3.43 15.28
CA ILE A 84 13.36 2.85 14.21
C ILE A 84 13.78 1.44 14.62
N SER A 85 13.27 0.44 13.92
CA SER A 85 13.52 -0.98 14.19
C SER A 85 14.65 -1.57 13.35
N LYS A 86 14.96 -0.96 12.21
CA LYS A 86 16.05 -1.37 11.31
C LYS A 86 16.52 -0.18 10.49
N ILE A 87 17.83 -0.14 10.25
CA ILE A 87 18.46 0.75 9.27
C ILE A 87 19.08 -0.13 8.20
N SER A 88 18.71 0.09 6.94
CA SER A 88 19.15 -0.72 5.82
C SER A 88 20.54 -0.32 5.35
N LYS A 89 21.38 -1.31 5.07
CA LYS A 89 22.73 -1.10 4.54
C LYS A 89 22.70 -0.33 3.22
N GLU A 90 23.67 0.55 3.02
CA GLU A 90 23.91 1.36 1.81
C GLU A 90 22.76 2.32 1.46
N GLN A 91 21.81 2.55 2.37
CA GLN A 91 20.69 3.47 2.17
C GLN A 91 20.92 4.81 2.87
N ARG A 92 20.10 5.82 2.54
CA ARG A 92 20.25 7.20 3.02
C ARG A 92 20.28 7.34 4.54
N ALA A 93 19.50 6.55 5.28
CA ALA A 93 19.53 6.57 6.74
C ALA A 93 20.87 6.09 7.31
N GLU A 94 21.42 4.99 6.80
CA GLU A 94 22.75 4.52 7.22
C GLU A 94 23.84 5.51 6.83
N LEU A 95 23.83 5.96 5.58
CA LEU A 95 24.80 6.91 5.04
C LEU A 95 24.77 8.27 5.75
N SER A 96 23.62 8.65 6.34
CA SER A 96 23.56 9.85 7.16
C SER A 96 24.38 9.71 8.44
N GLY A 97 24.44 8.51 9.04
CA GLY A 97 25.04 8.26 10.34
C GLY A 97 24.35 8.97 11.51
N LEU A 98 23.23 9.66 11.27
CA LEU A 98 22.52 10.51 12.24
C LEU A 98 21.35 9.79 12.95
N LEU A 99 20.94 8.63 12.44
CA LEU A 99 19.86 7.81 12.99
C LEU A 99 20.37 6.46 13.50
N PHE A 100 19.66 5.92 14.49
CA PHE A 100 19.99 4.69 15.19
C PHE A 100 18.77 3.78 15.31
N ILE A 101 19.03 2.48 15.33
CA ILE A 101 18.02 1.50 15.75
C ILE A 101 17.69 1.77 17.21
N GLY A 102 16.40 1.83 17.55
CA GLY A 102 15.88 2.18 18.86
C GLY A 102 15.44 3.65 19.01
N ASP A 103 15.82 4.54 18.08
CA ASP A 103 15.37 5.93 18.11
C ASP A 103 13.83 6.03 18.07
N ALA A 104 13.26 6.73 19.05
CA ALA A 104 11.85 7.09 19.03
C ALA A 104 11.61 8.28 18.09
N ILE A 105 10.73 8.07 17.12
CA ILE A 105 10.30 9.10 16.19
C ILE A 105 9.18 9.90 16.84
N LEU A 106 9.45 11.17 17.12
CA LEU A 106 8.50 12.07 17.77
C LEU A 106 7.68 12.86 16.75
N GLN A 107 8.32 13.22 15.63
CA GLN A 107 7.75 14.05 14.57
C GLN A 107 8.31 13.64 13.21
N ILE A 108 7.47 13.66 12.16
CA ILE A 108 7.87 13.43 10.77
C ILE A 108 7.38 14.61 9.94
N ASN A 109 8.29 15.33 9.28
CA ASN A 109 7.98 16.50 8.43
C ASN A 109 7.04 17.52 9.12
N GLY A 110 7.30 17.85 10.38
CA GLY A 110 6.46 18.77 11.15
C GLY A 110 5.21 18.13 11.78
N ILE A 111 4.90 16.87 11.50
CA ILE A 111 3.72 16.17 12.03
C ILE A 111 4.09 15.34 13.26
N ASN A 112 3.51 15.64 14.42
CA ASN A 112 3.70 14.85 15.65
C ASN A 112 3.07 13.45 15.49
N VAL A 113 3.83 12.42 15.87
CA VAL A 113 3.46 11.00 15.76
C VAL A 113 3.43 10.25 17.10
N ARG A 114 3.68 10.93 18.23
CA ARG A 114 3.80 10.30 19.57
C ARG A 114 2.56 9.53 20.02
N LYS A 115 1.38 10.02 19.67
CA LYS A 115 0.08 9.42 20.02
C LYS A 115 -0.63 8.80 18.82
N CYS A 116 0.08 8.64 17.70
CA CYS A 116 -0.50 8.04 16.52
C CYS A 116 -0.45 6.53 16.60
N ARG A 117 -1.51 5.90 16.06
CA ARG A 117 -1.47 4.47 15.79
C ARG A 117 -0.46 4.17 14.69
N HIS A 118 0.10 2.95 14.63
CA HIS A 118 1.08 2.60 13.60
C HIS A 118 0.54 2.92 12.19
N GLU A 119 -0.70 2.54 11.90
CA GLU A 119 -1.36 2.84 10.61
C GLU A 119 -1.44 4.35 10.31
N GLU A 120 -1.69 5.20 11.31
CA GLU A 120 -1.79 6.64 11.13
C GLU A 120 -0.43 7.26 10.78
N VAL A 121 0.65 6.71 11.35
CA VAL A 121 2.02 7.08 11.03
C VAL A 121 2.32 6.74 9.58
N ILE A 122 1.96 5.52 9.13
CA ILE A 122 2.11 5.11 7.74
C ILE A 122 1.30 6.03 6.81
N LYS A 123 0.04 6.36 7.14
CA LYS A 123 -0.77 7.33 6.38
C LYS A 123 -0.10 8.70 6.27
N LYS A 124 0.48 9.21 7.37
CA LYS A 124 1.20 10.49 7.39
C LYS A 124 2.48 10.45 6.56
N ILE A 125 3.22 9.34 6.61
CA ILE A 125 4.42 9.10 5.79
C ILE A 125 4.03 9.04 4.31
N ASN A 126 2.97 8.30 3.97
CA ASN A 126 2.44 8.14 2.61
C ASN A 126 2.08 9.46 1.94
N ARG A 127 1.65 10.49 2.68
CA ARG A 127 1.38 11.83 2.11
C ARG A 127 2.60 12.44 1.41
N ASN A 128 3.81 12.00 1.74
CA ASN A 128 5.04 12.46 1.11
C ASN A 128 5.42 11.64 -0.14
N PHE A 129 4.65 10.61 -0.48
CA PHE A 129 4.84 9.81 -1.68
C PHE A 129 3.80 10.19 -2.73
N PRO A 130 4.19 10.20 -4.03
CA PRO A 130 3.23 10.21 -5.13
C PRO A 130 2.19 9.11 -4.93
N VAL A 131 0.93 9.36 -5.28
CA VAL A 131 -0.20 8.43 -5.05
C VAL A 131 0.11 7.01 -5.58
N ASN A 132 0.76 6.93 -6.75
CA ASN A 132 1.18 5.66 -7.35
C ASN A 132 2.33 4.92 -6.62
N GLN A 133 2.85 5.48 -5.52
CA GLN A 133 3.90 4.88 -4.70
C GLN A 133 3.49 4.69 -3.24
N GLN A 134 2.29 5.13 -2.86
CA GLN A 134 1.77 5.02 -1.49
C GLN A 134 1.50 3.56 -1.13
N ILE A 135 1.86 3.18 0.09
CA ILE A 135 1.64 1.83 0.59
C ILE A 135 0.29 1.77 1.28
N VAL A 136 -0.66 1.03 0.72
CA VAL A 136 -2.01 0.86 1.31
C VAL A 136 -1.98 -0.19 2.41
N TYR A 137 -1.24 -1.29 2.20
CA TYR A 137 -1.10 -2.39 3.16
C TYR A 137 0.16 -3.20 2.89
N MET A 138 0.73 -3.78 3.94
CA MET A 138 1.75 -4.82 3.84
C MET A 138 1.59 -5.80 4.99
N GLY A 139 1.74 -7.09 4.74
CA GLY A 139 1.57 -8.11 5.76
C GLY A 139 2.05 -9.49 5.33
N TRP A 140 2.32 -10.32 6.32
CA TRP A 140 2.57 -11.74 6.12
C TRP A 140 1.24 -12.50 6.02
N CYS A 141 1.24 -13.52 5.18
CA CYS A 141 0.18 -14.51 5.07
C CYS A 141 0.77 -15.86 4.67
N GLU A 142 0.01 -16.93 4.81
CA GLU A 142 0.36 -18.24 4.28
C GLU A 142 -0.24 -18.38 2.89
N ALA A 143 0.57 -18.66 1.87
CA ALA A 143 0.10 -18.95 0.52
C ALA A 143 0.12 -20.46 0.28
N ARG A 144 -0.91 -20.98 -0.38
CA ARG A 144 -0.91 -22.37 -0.83
C ARG A 144 -0.24 -22.48 -2.18
N GLU A 145 0.76 -23.34 -2.29
CA GLU A 145 1.36 -23.67 -3.57
C GLU A 145 0.50 -24.69 -4.33
N GLN A 146 0.24 -24.42 -5.61
CA GLN A 146 -0.40 -25.37 -6.53
C GLN A 146 0.68 -26.27 -7.13
N ASP A 147 1.30 -27.15 -6.34
CA ASP A 147 2.17 -28.21 -6.86
C ASP A 147 1.36 -29.52 -6.98
N PRO A 148 1.19 -30.08 -8.19
CA PRO A 148 0.54 -31.38 -8.39
C PRO A 148 1.27 -32.56 -7.73
N LEU A 149 2.57 -32.41 -7.43
CA LEU A 149 3.45 -33.47 -6.92
C LEU A 149 3.72 -33.37 -5.42
N GLN A 150 3.50 -32.20 -4.80
CA GLN A 150 3.63 -32.02 -3.35
C GLN A 150 2.25 -31.80 -2.71
N ASP A 151 1.84 -32.76 -1.88
CA ASP A 151 0.64 -32.63 -1.06
C ASP A 151 0.87 -31.54 0.01
N ARG A 152 0.44 -30.31 -0.31
CA ARG A 152 0.21 -29.18 0.59
C ARG A 152 1.42 -28.69 1.40
N ALA A 153 2.31 -27.94 0.75
CA ALA A 153 3.13 -26.94 1.45
C ALA A 153 2.42 -25.58 1.36
N TYR A 154 1.87 -25.11 2.48
CA TYR A 154 1.65 -23.66 2.63
C TYR A 154 3.02 -23.05 2.90
N SER A 155 3.31 -21.92 2.26
CA SER A 155 4.55 -21.20 2.44
C SER A 155 4.29 -19.77 2.93
N PRO A 156 5.10 -19.28 3.88
CA PRO A 156 5.05 -17.89 4.30
C PRO A 156 5.30 -16.97 3.10
N THR A 157 4.36 -16.06 2.86
CA THR A 157 4.37 -15.12 1.76
C THR A 157 4.11 -13.72 2.29
N PHE A 158 4.82 -12.73 1.75
CA PHE A 158 4.60 -11.34 2.08
C PHE A 158 3.83 -10.64 0.96
N LEU A 159 2.69 -10.05 1.30
CA LEU A 159 1.87 -9.28 0.37
C LEU A 159 2.02 -7.79 0.64
N ALA A 160 2.04 -7.00 -0.43
CA ALA A 160 2.05 -5.54 -0.34
C ALA A 160 1.11 -4.91 -1.38
N LEU A 161 0.18 -4.08 -0.94
CA LEU A 161 -0.60 -3.19 -1.77
C LEU A 161 0.10 -1.84 -1.83
N ARG A 162 0.63 -1.49 -3.01
CA ARG A 162 1.35 -0.23 -3.21
C ARG A 162 0.97 0.40 -4.54
N GLY A 163 0.49 1.65 -4.49
CA GLY A 163 -0.01 2.37 -5.66
C GLY A 163 -1.15 1.59 -6.30
N SER A 164 -0.99 1.29 -7.59
CA SER A 164 -1.96 0.57 -8.43
C SER A 164 -1.79 -0.96 -8.40
N CYS A 165 -0.89 -1.48 -7.57
CA CYS A 165 -0.47 -2.88 -7.68
C CYS A 165 -0.50 -3.64 -6.36
N LEU A 166 -0.85 -4.92 -6.47
CA LEU A 166 -0.58 -5.94 -5.47
C LEU A 166 0.73 -6.65 -5.83
N TYR A 167 1.63 -6.75 -4.86
CA TYR A 167 2.90 -7.43 -4.98
C TYR A 167 2.94 -8.64 -4.05
N LYS A 168 3.48 -9.75 -4.55
CA LYS A 168 3.81 -10.96 -3.78
C LYS A 168 5.33 -11.09 -3.67
N PHE A 169 5.83 -11.32 -2.45
CA PHE A 169 7.24 -11.56 -2.17
C PHE A 169 7.43 -12.78 -1.25
N LEU A 170 8.60 -13.41 -1.33
CA LEU A 170 9.06 -14.39 -0.33
C LEU A 170 9.48 -13.72 0.99
N ALA A 171 9.89 -12.46 0.94
CA ALA A 171 10.33 -11.69 2.10
C ALA A 171 9.95 -10.20 1.95
N PRO A 172 9.77 -9.46 3.07
CA PRO A 172 9.39 -8.06 3.03
C PRO A 172 10.40 -7.22 2.24
N PRO A 173 9.95 -6.35 1.32
CA PRO A 173 10.85 -5.46 0.59
C PRO A 173 11.48 -4.45 1.57
N VAL A 174 12.81 -4.40 1.60
CA VAL A 174 13.60 -3.55 2.49
C VAL A 174 14.08 -2.29 1.78
N THR A 175 14.33 -2.40 0.48
CA THR A 175 14.82 -1.35 -0.41
C THR A 175 13.81 -1.08 -1.53
N THR A 176 13.96 0.04 -2.23
CA THR A 176 13.13 0.30 -3.43
C THR A 176 13.41 -0.69 -4.56
N TRP A 177 14.61 -1.26 -4.60
CA TRP A 177 15.00 -2.26 -5.60
C TRP A 177 14.27 -3.59 -5.38
N ASP A 178 13.94 -3.93 -4.13
CA ASP A 178 13.24 -5.18 -3.85
C ASP A 178 11.87 -5.25 -4.55
N TRP A 179 11.22 -4.10 -4.76
CA TRP A 179 9.94 -4.03 -5.47
C TRP A 179 10.02 -4.47 -6.94
N THR A 180 11.18 -4.34 -7.59
CA THR A 180 11.38 -4.83 -8.97
C THR A 180 11.62 -6.34 -9.02
N ARG A 181 11.78 -6.97 -7.85
CA ARG A 181 12.03 -8.41 -7.68
C ARG A 181 10.85 -9.14 -7.03
N ALA A 182 9.66 -8.52 -7.03
CA ALA A 182 8.44 -9.20 -6.61
C ALA A 182 8.22 -10.46 -7.45
N GLU A 183 7.81 -11.56 -6.81
CA GLU A 183 7.57 -12.84 -7.50
C GLU A 183 6.40 -12.72 -8.47
N LYS A 184 5.32 -12.05 -8.02
CA LYS A 184 4.17 -11.72 -8.84
C LYS A 184 3.75 -10.28 -8.57
N THR A 185 3.35 -9.58 -9.63
CA THR A 185 2.82 -8.21 -9.57
C THR A 185 1.51 -8.18 -10.34
N PHE A 186 0.47 -7.62 -9.73
CA PHE A 186 -0.86 -7.54 -10.31
C PHE A 186 -1.38 -6.11 -10.30
N SER A 187 -2.04 -5.68 -11.37
CA SER A 187 -2.84 -4.46 -11.35
C SER A 187 -4.10 -4.70 -10.51
N VAL A 188 -4.31 -3.92 -9.44
CA VAL A 188 -5.42 -4.18 -8.48
C VAL A 188 -6.80 -4.15 -9.12
N TYR A 189 -6.97 -3.38 -10.20
CA TYR A 189 -8.23 -3.30 -10.93
C TYR A 189 -8.43 -4.46 -11.94
N GLU A 190 -7.42 -5.30 -12.20
CA GLU A 190 -7.49 -6.45 -13.14
C GLU A 190 -7.45 -7.81 -12.41
N ILE A 191 -7.61 -7.80 -11.09
CA ILE A 191 -7.68 -9.01 -10.25
C ILE A 191 -8.94 -9.03 -9.39
N MET A 192 -9.36 -10.22 -8.99
CA MET A 192 -10.50 -10.41 -8.08
C MET A 192 -10.00 -10.94 -6.74
N CYS A 193 -10.30 -10.20 -5.66
CA CYS A 193 -10.09 -10.70 -4.30
C CYS A 193 -11.42 -11.23 -3.73
N LYS A 194 -11.44 -12.49 -3.28
CA LYS A 194 -12.61 -13.10 -2.65
C LYS A 194 -12.28 -13.58 -1.24
N ILE A 195 -13.02 -13.09 -0.25
CA ILE A 195 -12.98 -13.63 1.11
C ILE A 195 -13.78 -14.94 1.13
N LEU A 196 -13.20 -16.00 1.68
CA LEU A 196 -13.80 -17.33 1.67
C LEU A 196 -14.68 -17.57 2.89
N LYS A 197 -15.85 -18.15 2.65
CA LYS A 197 -16.75 -18.65 3.69
C LYS A 197 -16.31 -20.05 4.12
N ASP A 198 -16.81 -20.50 5.27
CA ASP A 198 -16.50 -21.84 5.80
C ASP A 198 -16.76 -22.99 4.80
N SER A 199 -17.78 -22.85 3.93
CA SER A 199 -18.10 -23.82 2.87
C SER A 199 -17.04 -23.91 1.76
N ASP A 200 -16.26 -22.85 1.57
CA ASP A 200 -15.33 -22.69 0.46
C ASP A 200 -13.87 -22.95 0.90
N LEU A 201 -13.66 -23.32 2.16
CA LEU A 201 -12.33 -23.60 2.71
C LEU A 201 -11.81 -24.95 2.20
N LEU A 202 -10.53 -24.97 1.83
CA LEU A 202 -9.89 -26.18 1.28
C LEU A 202 -9.30 -27.08 2.38
N ASP A 203 -9.21 -26.56 3.60
CA ASP A 203 -8.74 -27.26 4.79
C ASP A 203 -9.30 -26.60 6.08
N ARG A 204 -8.69 -26.90 7.23
CA ARG A 204 -9.14 -26.42 8.55
C ARG A 204 -8.75 -24.97 8.84
N ARG A 205 -7.92 -24.34 8.01
CA ARG A 205 -7.52 -22.95 8.19
C ARG A 205 -8.72 -22.05 8.01
N LYS A 206 -8.81 -21.05 8.88
CA LYS A 206 -9.81 -20.00 8.82
C LYS A 206 -9.18 -18.74 8.24
N HIS A 207 -10.01 -17.74 8.00
CA HIS A 207 -9.57 -16.42 7.54
C HIS A 207 -8.82 -16.49 6.20
N CYS A 208 -9.38 -17.25 5.27
CA CYS A 208 -8.80 -17.46 3.96
C CYS A 208 -9.39 -16.51 2.92
N PHE A 209 -8.59 -16.15 1.93
CA PHE A 209 -9.00 -15.38 0.77
C PHE A 209 -8.29 -15.86 -0.48
N THR A 210 -8.88 -15.60 -1.64
CA THR A 210 -8.24 -15.86 -2.93
C THR A 210 -8.00 -14.57 -3.71
N VAL A 211 -6.94 -14.57 -4.52
CA VAL A 211 -6.71 -13.57 -5.56
C VAL A 211 -6.70 -14.28 -6.90
N GLN A 212 -7.74 -14.05 -7.71
CA GLN A 212 -7.81 -14.52 -9.08
C GLN A 212 -7.08 -13.54 -9.99
N SER A 213 -6.06 -14.03 -10.68
CA SER A 213 -5.28 -13.24 -11.63
C SER A 213 -5.97 -13.09 -12.98
N GLU A 214 -5.41 -12.27 -13.87
CA GLU A 214 -5.91 -12.12 -15.24
C GLU A 214 -5.79 -13.39 -16.10
N SER A 215 -5.04 -14.41 -15.67
CA SER A 215 -4.99 -15.71 -16.35
C SER A 215 -6.08 -16.67 -15.89
N GLY A 216 -6.89 -16.28 -14.90
CA GLY A 216 -7.86 -17.16 -14.23
C GLY A 216 -7.24 -18.06 -13.14
N GLU A 217 -5.93 -17.96 -12.89
CA GLU A 217 -5.28 -18.67 -11.79
C GLU A 217 -5.72 -18.09 -10.44
N ASP A 218 -6.26 -18.94 -9.56
CA ASP A 218 -6.60 -18.60 -8.18
C ASP A 218 -5.41 -18.84 -7.24
N LEU A 219 -4.88 -17.75 -6.67
CA LEU A 219 -3.93 -17.81 -5.58
C LEU A 219 -4.69 -17.88 -4.25
N TYR A 220 -4.40 -18.89 -3.44
CA TYR A 220 -5.06 -19.11 -2.15
C TYR A 220 -4.18 -18.67 -1.00
N PHE A 221 -4.73 -17.86 -0.10
CA PHE A 221 -4.03 -17.31 1.05
C PHE A 221 -4.82 -17.51 2.34
N SER A 222 -4.12 -17.54 3.47
CA SER A 222 -4.71 -17.47 4.81
C SER A 222 -3.91 -16.58 5.73
N VAL A 223 -4.59 -15.90 6.66
CA VAL A 223 -3.99 -15.10 7.73
C VAL A 223 -4.35 -15.69 9.09
N GLU A 224 -3.58 -15.32 10.13
CA GLU A 224 -3.75 -15.89 11.46
C GLU A 224 -4.98 -15.38 12.18
N LEU A 225 -5.27 -14.07 12.06
CA LEU A 225 -6.34 -13.41 12.80
C LEU A 225 -7.46 -12.90 11.90
N ASP A 226 -8.68 -12.93 12.42
CA ASP A 226 -9.85 -12.32 11.78
C ASP A 226 -9.66 -10.80 11.54
N SER A 227 -8.99 -10.12 12.48
CA SER A 227 -8.64 -8.71 12.34
C SER A 227 -7.74 -8.43 11.14
N ASP A 228 -6.83 -9.37 10.84
CA ASP A 228 -5.88 -9.23 9.72
C ASP A 228 -6.61 -9.42 8.40
N LEU A 229 -7.56 -10.36 8.33
CA LEU A 229 -8.40 -10.55 7.16
C LEU A 229 -9.27 -9.33 6.89
N ALA A 230 -9.88 -8.79 7.94
CA ALA A 230 -10.70 -7.59 7.83
C ALA A 230 -9.86 -6.37 7.45
N GLN A 231 -8.61 -6.28 7.92
CA GLN A 231 -7.67 -5.22 7.52
C GLN A 231 -7.25 -5.37 6.05
N TRP A 232 -6.95 -6.59 5.62
CA TRP A 232 -6.64 -6.93 4.23
C TRP A 232 -7.80 -6.56 3.29
N GLU A 233 -9.03 -6.98 3.62
CA GLU A 233 -10.22 -6.69 2.82
C GLU A 233 -10.42 -5.18 2.65
N ARG A 234 -10.39 -4.42 3.76
CA ARG A 234 -10.50 -2.96 3.73
C ARG A 234 -9.39 -2.33 2.90
N ALA A 235 -8.15 -2.81 3.04
CA ALA A 235 -7.01 -2.30 2.30
C ALA A 235 -7.14 -2.56 0.80
N PHE A 236 -7.55 -3.76 0.41
CA PHE A 236 -7.77 -4.13 -0.99
C PHE A 236 -8.87 -3.27 -1.61
N GLN A 237 -10.02 -3.15 -0.94
CA GLN A 237 -11.12 -2.27 -1.38
C GLN A 237 -10.66 -0.81 -1.52
N THR A 238 -9.88 -0.31 -0.57
CA THR A 238 -9.30 1.05 -0.61
C THR A 238 -8.36 1.22 -1.79
N ALA A 239 -7.46 0.26 -2.03
CA ALA A 239 -6.54 0.30 -3.16
C ALA A 239 -7.29 0.28 -4.50
N THR A 240 -8.28 -0.59 -4.65
CA THR A 240 -9.13 -0.67 -5.85
C THR A 240 -9.89 0.64 -6.08
N PHE A 241 -10.50 1.21 -5.04
CA PHE A 241 -11.21 2.48 -5.13
C PHE A 241 -10.29 3.62 -5.61
N LEU A 242 -9.17 3.82 -4.92
CA LEU A 242 -8.22 4.90 -5.22
C LEU A 242 -7.67 4.76 -6.64
N GLU A 243 -7.44 3.53 -7.09
CA GLU A 243 -6.91 3.27 -8.43
C GLU A 243 -7.96 3.53 -9.51
N VAL A 244 -9.20 3.09 -9.33
CA VAL A 244 -10.30 3.37 -10.27
C VAL A 244 -10.57 4.87 -10.37
N GLU A 245 -10.61 5.56 -9.24
CA GLU A 245 -10.76 7.02 -9.18
C GLU A 245 -9.57 7.73 -9.86
N ARG A 246 -8.37 7.16 -9.80
CA ARG A 246 -7.19 7.74 -10.46
C ARG A 246 -7.24 7.56 -11.97
N ILE A 247 -7.56 6.36 -12.47
CA ILE A 247 -7.53 6.07 -13.91
C ILE A 247 -8.75 6.63 -14.64
N GLN A 248 -9.89 6.76 -13.95
CA GLN A 248 -11.20 7.21 -14.46
C GLN A 248 -11.80 6.35 -15.59
N CYS A 249 -11.01 5.76 -16.47
CA CYS A 249 -11.46 4.85 -17.50
C CYS A 249 -10.39 3.84 -17.89
N LYS A 250 -10.83 2.72 -18.46
CA LYS A 250 -9.97 1.69 -19.03
C LYS A 250 -10.59 1.15 -20.31
N THR A 251 -9.76 0.94 -21.34
CA THR A 251 -10.21 0.43 -22.64
C THR A 251 -9.57 -0.91 -22.92
N TYR A 252 -10.39 -1.87 -23.34
CA TYR A 252 -9.99 -3.20 -23.76
C TYR A 252 -10.30 -3.38 -25.24
N ALA A 253 -9.40 -4.04 -25.96
CA ALA A 253 -9.68 -4.48 -27.32
C ALA A 253 -10.63 -5.68 -27.28
N CYS A 254 -11.64 -5.69 -28.15
CA CYS A 254 -12.61 -6.76 -28.26
C CYS A 254 -13.03 -6.99 -29.71
N VAL A 255 -13.72 -8.09 -29.96
CA VAL A 255 -14.27 -8.43 -31.27
C VAL A 255 -15.79 -8.47 -31.18
N LEU A 256 -16.44 -7.80 -32.13
CA LEU A 256 -17.88 -7.84 -32.35
C LEU A 256 -18.11 -8.22 -33.81
N GLU A 257 -18.79 -9.34 -34.06
CA GLU A 257 -19.12 -9.79 -35.43
C GLU A 257 -17.90 -9.80 -36.38
N SER A 258 -16.75 -10.31 -35.91
CA SER A 258 -15.46 -10.35 -36.64
C SER A 258 -14.78 -9.00 -36.89
N HIS A 259 -15.27 -7.92 -36.31
CA HIS A 259 -14.65 -6.60 -36.41
C HIS A 259 -13.97 -6.21 -35.10
N LEU A 260 -12.79 -5.60 -35.20
CA LEU A 260 -12.03 -5.14 -34.04
C LEU A 260 -12.65 -3.87 -33.45
N MET A 261 -13.06 -3.98 -32.20
CA MET A 261 -13.70 -2.94 -31.41
C MET A 261 -12.84 -2.56 -30.20
N GLY A 262 -13.15 -1.43 -29.61
CA GLY A 262 -12.71 -1.06 -28.27
C GLY A 262 -13.92 -0.97 -27.32
N LEU A 263 -13.85 -1.65 -26.18
CA LEU A 263 -14.76 -1.44 -25.06
C LEU A 263 -14.08 -0.57 -24.01
N THR A 264 -14.58 0.64 -23.81
CA THR A 264 -14.18 1.50 -22.69
C THR A 264 -15.17 1.35 -21.53
N ILE A 265 -14.62 1.11 -20.35
CA ILE A 265 -15.32 1.20 -19.06
C ILE A 265 -14.88 2.54 -18.46
N ASP A 266 -15.79 3.49 -18.45
CA ASP A 266 -15.57 4.86 -17.97
C ASP A 266 -16.36 5.10 -16.70
N PHE A 267 -15.70 5.60 -15.66
CA PHE A 267 -16.28 5.80 -14.35
C PHE A 267 -17.47 6.77 -14.42
N SER A 268 -17.43 7.82 -15.22
CA SER A 268 -18.53 8.79 -15.29
C SER A 268 -19.66 8.32 -16.21
N THR A 269 -19.31 7.84 -17.39
CA THR A 269 -20.22 7.65 -18.52
C THR A 269 -20.66 6.20 -18.75
N GLY A 270 -20.02 5.23 -18.08
CA GLY A 270 -20.36 3.82 -18.16
C GLY A 270 -19.60 3.08 -19.27
N PHE A 271 -20.31 2.27 -20.03
CA PHE A 271 -19.77 1.41 -21.08
C PHE A 271 -19.87 2.11 -22.43
N ILE A 272 -18.78 2.14 -23.18
CA ILE A 272 -18.72 2.69 -24.54
C ILE A 272 -18.06 1.65 -25.44
N CYS A 273 -18.77 1.24 -26.50
CA CYS A 273 -18.18 0.40 -27.55
C CYS A 273 -18.00 1.23 -28.81
N PHE A 274 -16.82 1.16 -29.41
CA PHE A 274 -16.47 1.92 -30.61
C PHE A 274 -15.60 1.08 -31.55
N ASP A 275 -15.66 1.42 -32.83
CA ASP A 275 -14.84 0.78 -33.87
C ASP A 275 -13.37 1.18 -33.72
N ALA A 276 -12.48 0.19 -33.69
CA ALA A 276 -11.08 0.45 -33.36
C ALA A 276 -10.36 1.30 -34.41
N ALA A 277 -10.78 1.22 -35.68
CA ALA A 277 -10.15 1.91 -36.82
C ALA A 277 -10.69 3.34 -36.99
N THR A 278 -12.01 3.48 -37.05
CA THR A 278 -12.70 4.74 -37.32
C THR A 278 -12.96 5.58 -36.07
N LYS A 279 -12.87 4.97 -34.88
CA LYS A 279 -13.27 5.56 -33.59
C LYS A 279 -14.76 5.93 -33.52
N ALA A 280 -15.58 5.44 -34.45
CA ALA A 280 -17.02 5.64 -34.42
C ALA A 280 -17.65 4.89 -33.24
N ILE A 281 -18.49 5.56 -32.44
CA ILE A 281 -19.17 4.94 -31.31
C ILE A 281 -20.36 4.13 -31.83
N LEU A 282 -20.41 2.85 -31.46
CA LEU A 282 -21.52 1.96 -31.80
C LEU A 282 -22.66 2.10 -30.80
N TRP A 283 -22.33 2.11 -29.50
CA TRP A 283 -23.31 2.25 -28.43
C TRP A 283 -22.66 2.74 -27.14
N ARG A 284 -23.51 3.33 -26.27
CA ARG A 284 -23.14 3.81 -24.94
C ARG A 284 -24.25 3.46 -23.94
N TYR A 285 -23.86 2.90 -22.81
CA TYR A 285 -24.78 2.60 -21.71
C TYR A 285 -24.17 2.99 -20.37
N LYS A 286 -24.97 3.60 -19.49
CA LYS A 286 -24.59 3.88 -18.11
C LYS A 286 -24.56 2.58 -17.29
N PHE A 287 -23.83 2.58 -16.18
CA PHE A 287 -23.83 1.47 -15.22
C PHE A 287 -25.23 1.06 -14.75
N SER A 288 -26.13 2.03 -14.50
CA SER A 288 -27.51 1.77 -14.07
C SER A 288 -28.40 1.08 -15.12
N GLN A 289 -27.96 1.09 -16.38
CA GLN A 289 -28.64 0.43 -17.48
C GLN A 289 -28.23 -1.03 -17.63
N LEU A 290 -27.12 -1.48 -17.03
CA LEU A 290 -26.75 -2.89 -17.01
C LEU A 290 -27.69 -3.65 -16.07
N LYS A 291 -28.46 -4.60 -16.62
CA LYS A 291 -29.42 -5.44 -15.87
C LYS A 291 -28.90 -6.84 -15.60
N GLY A 292 -27.91 -7.27 -16.36
CA GLY A 292 -27.23 -8.54 -16.15
C GLY A 292 -26.02 -8.65 -17.05
N SER A 293 -25.08 -9.48 -16.62
CA SER A 293 -23.94 -9.90 -17.42
C SER A 293 -23.74 -11.40 -17.23
N SER A 294 -23.29 -12.08 -18.27
CA SER A 294 -22.90 -13.48 -18.21
C SER A 294 -21.69 -13.69 -19.10
N ASP A 295 -20.82 -14.64 -18.75
CA ASP A 295 -19.66 -15.02 -19.54
C ASP A 295 -19.63 -16.55 -19.77
N ASP A 296 -18.79 -16.97 -20.70
CA ASP A 296 -18.57 -18.39 -21.03
C ASP A 296 -17.37 -19.01 -20.31
N GLY A 297 -16.71 -18.26 -19.42
CA GLY A 297 -15.47 -18.64 -18.74
C GLY A 297 -14.25 -18.76 -19.65
N LYS A 298 -14.35 -18.32 -20.92
CA LYS A 298 -13.27 -18.46 -21.92
C LYS A 298 -12.90 -17.14 -22.58
N SER A 299 -13.79 -16.57 -23.38
CA SER A 299 -13.50 -15.36 -24.16
C SER A 299 -14.69 -14.43 -24.34
N LYS A 300 -15.92 -14.87 -24.08
CA LYS A 300 -17.12 -14.11 -24.43
C LYS A 300 -17.83 -13.57 -23.21
N ILE A 301 -18.24 -12.31 -23.29
CA ILE A 301 -19.16 -11.68 -22.33
C ILE A 301 -20.41 -11.24 -23.08
N LYS A 302 -21.57 -11.51 -22.47
CA LYS A 302 -22.87 -11.00 -22.88
C LYS A 302 -23.38 -10.02 -21.83
N PHE A 303 -23.56 -8.77 -22.24
CA PHE A 303 -24.18 -7.72 -21.44
C PHE A 303 -25.66 -7.58 -21.80
N LEU A 304 -26.50 -7.41 -20.77
CA LEU A 304 -27.92 -7.12 -20.91
C LEU A 304 -28.17 -5.68 -20.49
N PHE A 305 -28.31 -4.78 -21.46
CA PHE A 305 -28.56 -3.36 -21.20
C PHE A 305 -30.02 -3.00 -21.40
N GLN A 306 -30.58 -2.20 -20.51
CA GLN A 306 -31.90 -1.62 -20.69
C GLN A 306 -31.80 -0.33 -21.51
N ASN A 307 -32.46 -0.33 -22.67
CA ASN A 307 -32.62 0.85 -23.50
C ASN A 307 -33.39 1.95 -22.72
N PRO A 308 -32.91 3.19 -22.70
CA PRO A 308 -33.52 4.25 -21.89
C PRO A 308 -34.91 4.63 -22.39
N ASP A 309 -35.12 4.59 -23.71
CA ASP A 309 -36.33 5.07 -24.39
C ASP A 309 -37.38 3.96 -24.47
N THR A 310 -36.99 2.78 -24.95
CA THR A 310 -37.93 1.67 -25.20
C THR A 310 -38.15 0.78 -23.98
N LYS A 311 -37.30 0.89 -22.94
CA LYS A 311 -37.24 0.00 -21.77
C LYS A 311 -36.96 -1.48 -22.08
N GLN A 312 -36.72 -1.83 -23.34
CA GLN A 312 -36.37 -3.17 -23.76
C GLN A 312 -34.95 -3.55 -23.34
N ILE A 313 -34.71 -4.84 -23.15
CA ILE A 313 -33.39 -5.39 -22.83
C ILE A 313 -32.68 -5.75 -24.13
N GLU A 314 -31.54 -5.11 -24.38
CA GLU A 314 -30.65 -5.39 -25.49
C GLU A 314 -29.48 -6.24 -25.03
N ALA A 315 -29.24 -7.35 -25.71
CA ALA A 315 -28.07 -8.18 -25.50
C ALA A 315 -26.91 -7.69 -26.39
N LYS A 316 -25.75 -7.41 -25.79
CA LYS A 316 -24.50 -7.10 -26.49
C LYS A 316 -23.47 -8.18 -26.14
N GLU A 317 -23.06 -8.96 -27.12
CA GLU A 317 -22.04 -10.00 -26.97
C GLU A 317 -20.70 -9.50 -27.53
N LEU A 318 -19.63 -9.63 -26.74
CA LEU A 318 -18.28 -9.21 -27.09
C LEU A 318 -17.30 -10.33 -26.77
N GLU A 319 -16.29 -10.49 -27.63
CA GLU A 319 -15.22 -11.46 -27.45
C GLU A 319 -13.89 -10.75 -27.10
N PHE A 320 -13.13 -11.30 -26.16
CA PHE A 320 -11.90 -10.74 -25.62
C PHE A 320 -10.79 -11.78 -25.60
N SER A 321 -9.54 -11.35 -25.83
CA SER A 321 -8.36 -12.20 -25.68
C SER A 321 -8.04 -12.50 -24.22
N ASN A 322 -8.36 -11.58 -23.31
CA ASN A 322 -8.21 -11.75 -21.87
C ASN A 322 -9.53 -11.40 -21.18
N LEU A 323 -10.37 -12.41 -21.02
CA LEU A 323 -11.69 -12.29 -20.41
C LEU A 323 -11.61 -11.85 -18.93
N PHE A 324 -10.73 -12.48 -18.15
CA PHE A 324 -10.64 -12.26 -16.71
C PHE A 324 -10.23 -10.82 -16.37
N ALA A 325 -9.24 -10.25 -17.07
CA ALA A 325 -8.86 -8.85 -16.87
C ALA A 325 -10.05 -7.89 -17.05
N VAL A 326 -10.88 -8.13 -18.07
CA VAL A 326 -12.07 -7.31 -18.35
C VAL A 326 -13.12 -7.49 -17.26
N LEU A 327 -13.43 -8.73 -16.87
CA LEU A 327 -14.39 -9.02 -15.80
C LEU A 327 -13.98 -8.39 -14.47
N HIS A 328 -12.71 -8.53 -14.10
CA HIS A 328 -12.15 -7.95 -12.89
C HIS A 328 -12.14 -6.42 -12.93
N CYS A 329 -11.86 -5.81 -14.08
CA CYS A 329 -11.96 -4.37 -14.26
C CYS A 329 -13.38 -3.86 -14.12
N ILE A 330 -14.36 -4.54 -14.73
CA ILE A 330 -15.77 -4.19 -14.58
C ILE A 330 -16.19 -4.27 -13.11
N HIS A 331 -15.81 -5.36 -12.43
CA HIS A 331 -16.09 -5.53 -11.00
C HIS A 331 -15.46 -4.41 -10.16
N SER A 332 -14.20 -4.07 -10.42
CA SER A 332 -13.48 -3.00 -9.72
C SER A 332 -14.16 -1.64 -9.88
N PHE A 333 -14.63 -1.31 -11.09
CA PHE A 333 -15.36 -0.07 -11.34
C PHE A 333 -16.73 -0.04 -10.65
N PHE A 334 -17.44 -1.17 -10.63
CA PHE A 334 -18.69 -1.29 -9.88
C PHE A 334 -18.46 -1.16 -8.37
N ALA A 335 -17.46 -1.85 -7.82
CA ALA A 335 -17.11 -1.77 -6.41
C ALA A 335 -16.77 -0.32 -6.00
N ALA A 336 -15.97 0.38 -6.80
CA ALA A 336 -15.64 1.78 -6.56
C ALA A 336 -16.88 2.69 -6.63
N LYS A 337 -17.80 2.44 -7.58
CA LYS A 337 -19.07 3.17 -7.67
C LYS A 337 -19.96 2.97 -6.46
N VAL A 338 -20.06 1.74 -5.96
CA VAL A 338 -20.83 1.42 -4.75
C VAL A 338 -20.20 2.10 -3.54
N ALA A 339 -18.88 2.10 -3.43
CA ALA A 339 -18.17 2.79 -2.34
C ALA A 339 -18.45 4.31 -2.32
N CYS A 340 -18.61 4.97 -3.47
CA CYS A 340 -19.02 6.39 -3.52
C CYS A 340 -20.43 6.66 -2.97
N LEU A 341 -21.29 5.64 -2.88
CA LEU A 341 -22.65 5.78 -2.34
C LEU A 341 -22.69 5.57 -0.83
N ASP A 342 -21.61 5.08 -0.22
CA ASP A 342 -21.50 4.87 1.22
C ASP A 342 -21.02 6.15 1.94
N PRO A 343 -21.84 6.78 2.80
CA PRO A 343 -21.46 7.98 3.55
C PRO A 343 -20.24 7.79 4.45
N LEU A 344 -19.99 6.57 4.96
CA LEU A 344 -18.85 6.27 5.82
C LEU A 344 -17.52 6.28 5.04
N TYR A 345 -17.58 5.93 3.75
CA TYR A 345 -16.42 5.96 2.86
C TYR A 345 -16.02 7.40 2.51
N LEU A 346 -17.00 8.28 2.26
CA LEU A 346 -16.77 9.72 2.08
C LEU A 346 -16.28 10.43 3.35
N GLY A 347 -16.77 10.03 4.53
CA GLY A 347 -16.39 10.64 5.82
C GLY A 347 -14.90 10.54 6.15
N ASN A 348 -14.23 9.48 5.69
CA ASN A 348 -12.78 9.33 5.83
C ASN A 348 -11.96 10.21 4.87
N GLN A 349 -12.58 10.77 3.82
CA GLN A 349 -11.92 11.69 2.88
C GLN A 349 -12.06 13.16 3.30
N THR A 350 -13.21 13.58 3.85
CA THR A 350 -13.42 14.98 4.26
C THR A 350 -12.59 15.41 5.47
N ALA A 351 -12.21 14.47 6.35
CA ALA A 351 -11.23 14.72 7.41
C ALA A 351 -9.80 14.98 6.89
N ALA A 352 -9.48 14.56 5.66
CA ALA A 352 -8.18 14.80 5.03
C ALA A 352 -8.13 16.10 4.21
N SER A 353 -9.26 16.57 3.67
CA SER A 353 -9.33 17.79 2.84
C SER A 353 -9.65 19.06 3.64
N THR A 354 -10.37 18.98 4.76
CA THR A 354 -10.72 20.17 5.56
C THR A 354 -9.59 20.72 6.44
N ALA A 355 -8.51 19.96 6.66
CA ALA A 355 -7.33 20.45 7.37
C ALA A 355 -6.44 21.38 6.53
N ALA A 356 -6.70 21.54 5.23
CA ALA A 356 -5.92 22.37 4.33
C ALA A 356 -6.49 23.80 4.12
N SER A 357 -7.64 24.14 4.70
CA SER A 357 -8.22 25.48 4.54
C SER A 357 -9.02 25.94 5.76
N SER A 358 -8.34 26.38 6.82
CA SER A 358 -8.87 27.43 7.71
C SER A 358 -7.77 27.97 8.62
N SER A 359 -6.96 28.88 8.06
CA SER A 359 -6.39 29.95 8.85
C SER A 359 -7.23 31.21 8.60
N THR A 360 -7.31 32.05 9.64
CA THR A 360 -7.90 33.40 9.71
C THR A 360 -9.40 33.54 10.03
N THR A 361 -9.64 33.95 11.29
CA THR A 361 -10.56 35.00 11.80
C THR A 361 -12.03 34.96 11.39
N SER A 362 -12.93 34.85 12.37
CA SER A 362 -13.53 36.03 13.03
C SER A 362 -14.68 35.64 13.97
N ARG A 363 -15.00 36.59 14.83
CA ARG A 363 -15.86 36.56 16.02
C ARG A 363 -17.17 37.28 15.68
N ALA A 364 -18.34 36.69 16.00
CA ALA A 364 -19.61 37.33 16.39
C ALA A 364 -20.74 36.27 16.27
N LYS A 365 -21.40 35.86 17.36
CA LYS A 365 -22.65 36.42 17.90
C LYS A 365 -23.65 36.83 16.81
N TYR A 366 -24.78 36.13 16.70
CA TYR A 366 -26.11 36.63 17.10
C TYR A 366 -27.14 35.50 17.09
N THR A 367 -27.94 35.51 18.16
CA THR A 367 -29.24 34.85 18.35
C THR A 367 -30.26 35.41 17.36
N THR A 368 -31.10 34.57 16.74
CA THR A 368 -32.55 34.43 17.02
C THR A 368 -33.04 33.19 16.30
#